data_AF-A0A832CV68-F1
#
_entry.id   AF-A0A832CV68-F1
#
_cell.length_a   1.000
_cell.length_b   1.000
_cell.length_c   1.000
_cell.angle_alpha   90.00
_cell.angle_beta   90.00
_cell.angle_gamma   90.00
#
_symmetry.space_group_name_H-M   'P 1'
#
loop_
_entity.id
_entity.type
_entity.pdbx_description
1 polymer ?
#
loop_
_entity_poly.entity_id
_entity_poly.type
_entity_poly.pdbx_seq_one_letter_code
_entity_poly.pdbx_strand_id
1 'polypeptide(L)'
;DALVTAIYNEDCHAGGVPHGYLDDVGAEVAALEDLSERVLVLDVSPEIPYDILVYPQTVPLNVRIPLNDAFMQIAAERRSARTLAIILDQDRLERVDRSDFAAFNAFMASTGLNFAALGQ
;
A
#
# COMPACT_ATOMS: atom_id res chain seq x y z
N ASP A 1 -17.66 2.15 3.51
CA ASP A 1 -18.59 3.08 4.17
C ASP A 1 -19.05 2.56 5.52
N ALA A 2 -19.51 1.31 5.59
CA ALA A 2 -20.00 0.68 6.84
C ALA A 2 -19.09 0.88 8.07
N LEU A 3 -17.76 0.80 7.93
CA LEU A 3 -16.84 1.02 9.04
C LEU A 3 -16.88 2.48 9.56
N VAL A 4 -16.89 3.46 8.66
CA VAL A 4 -16.95 4.88 9.04
C VAL A 4 -18.32 5.20 9.66
N THR A 5 -19.40 4.66 9.09
CA THR A 5 -20.75 4.78 9.67
C THR A 5 -20.82 4.18 11.07
N ALA A 6 -20.21 3.01 11.31
CA ALA A 6 -20.18 2.38 12.63
C ALA A 6 -19.39 3.22 13.66
N ILE A 7 -18.29 3.87 13.25
CA ILE A 7 -17.55 4.79 14.13
C ILE A 7 -18.40 6.02 14.44
N TYR A 8 -19.00 6.63 13.42
CA TYR A 8 -19.88 7.79 13.55
C TYR A 8 -21.08 7.52 14.46
N ASN A 9 -21.68 6.33 14.38
CA ASN A 9 -22.81 5.91 15.22
C ASN A 9 -22.40 5.43 16.62
N GLU A 10 -21.10 5.46 16.95
CA GLU A 10 -20.55 4.93 18.21
C GLU A 10 -20.75 3.42 18.42
N ASP A 11 -21.08 2.68 17.34
CA ASP A 11 -21.10 1.21 17.33
C ASP A 11 -19.68 0.62 17.44
N CYS A 12 -18.67 1.40 17.05
CA CYS A 12 -17.25 1.08 17.20
C CYS A 12 -16.44 2.31 17.64
N HIS A 13 -15.44 2.13 18.50
CA HIS A 13 -14.60 3.24 18.97
C HIS A 13 -13.52 3.69 17.97
N ALA A 14 -13.04 2.78 17.12
CA ALA A 14 -11.95 3.05 16.17
C ALA A 14 -11.90 2.00 15.04
N GLY A 15 -11.28 2.36 13.93
CA GLY A 15 -11.06 1.44 12.80
C GLY A 15 -9.88 1.88 11.93
N GLY A 16 -9.41 0.98 11.07
CA GLY A 16 -8.39 1.27 10.08
C GLY A 16 -9.00 1.38 8.68
N VAL A 17 -8.70 2.46 7.97
CA VAL A 17 -9.06 2.66 6.56
C VAL A 17 -7.80 2.95 5.74
N PRO A 18 -7.81 2.66 4.42
CA PRO A 18 -6.72 3.05 3.54
C PRO A 18 -6.47 4.56 3.54
N HIS A 19 -5.25 4.96 3.19
CA HIS A 19 -4.93 6.38 3.02
C HIS A 19 -5.84 7.05 1.98
N GLY A 20 -6.28 8.29 2.24
CA GLY A 20 -7.17 9.05 1.37
C GLY A 20 -8.62 8.55 1.34
N TYR A 21 -8.95 7.46 2.04
CA TYR A 21 -10.30 6.89 2.02
C TYR A 21 -11.38 7.88 2.51
N LEU A 22 -11.05 8.72 3.50
CA LEU A 22 -12.01 9.71 4.02
C LEU A 22 -12.33 10.83 3.02
N ASP A 23 -11.46 11.06 2.03
CA ASP A 23 -11.65 12.06 0.99
C ASP A 23 -12.60 11.58 -0.13
N ASP A 24 -12.82 10.25 -0.23
CA ASP A 24 -13.63 9.59 -1.26
C ASP A 24 -14.64 8.60 -0.66
N VAL A 25 -15.24 8.99 0.48
CA VAL A 25 -16.35 8.21 1.07
C VAL A 25 -17.59 8.28 0.19
N GLY A 26 -18.42 7.24 0.24
CA GLY A 26 -19.67 7.22 -0.51
C GLY A 26 -20.62 8.37 -0.13
N ALA A 27 -21.49 8.74 -1.06
CA ALA A 27 -22.39 9.90 -0.94
C ALA A 27 -23.24 9.91 0.35
N GLU A 28 -23.60 8.74 0.89
CA GLU A 28 -24.33 8.61 2.15
C GLU A 28 -23.50 9.07 3.35
N VAL A 29 -22.23 8.64 3.42
CA VAL A 29 -21.31 9.04 4.48
C VAL A 29 -20.89 10.50 4.32
N ALA A 30 -20.67 10.94 3.08
CA ALA A 30 -20.34 12.34 2.78
C ALA A 30 -21.47 13.32 3.15
N ALA A 31 -22.72 12.85 3.22
CA ALA A 31 -23.88 13.67 3.58
C ALA A 31 -24.08 13.82 5.10
N LEU A 32 -23.26 13.19 5.94
CA LEU A 32 -23.29 13.35 7.40
C LEU A 32 -22.74 14.74 7.77
N GLU A 33 -23.57 15.58 8.37
CA GLU A 33 -23.30 17.01 8.58
C GLU A 33 -22.07 17.29 9.47
N ASP A 34 -21.77 16.40 10.42
CA ASP A 34 -20.74 16.55 11.46
C ASP A 34 -19.70 15.40 11.42
N LEU A 35 -19.54 14.75 10.26
CA LEU A 35 -18.60 13.63 10.10
C LEU A 35 -17.18 13.97 10.59
N SER A 36 -16.68 15.15 10.23
CA SER A 36 -15.32 15.58 10.60
C SER A 36 -15.14 15.90 12.09
N GLU A 37 -16.23 16.12 12.83
CA GLU A 37 -16.20 16.35 14.27
C GLU A 37 -16.29 15.03 15.05
N ARG A 38 -16.99 14.02 14.48
CA ARG A 38 -17.25 12.72 15.12
C ARG A 38 -16.26 11.63 14.72
N VAL A 39 -15.65 11.72 13.54
CA VAL A 39 -14.66 10.77 13.04
C VAL A 39 -13.33 11.49 12.87
N LEU A 40 -12.38 11.20 13.76
CA LEU A 40 -11.07 11.82 13.79
C LEU A 40 -9.99 10.82 13.37
N VAL A 41 -9.02 11.29 12.59
CA VAL A 41 -7.80 10.53 12.30
C VAL A 41 -6.89 10.61 13.53
N LEU A 42 -6.76 9.49 14.25
CA LEU A 42 -5.96 9.40 15.47
C LEU A 42 -4.48 9.16 15.20
N ASP A 43 -4.18 8.36 14.17
CA ASP A 43 -2.82 7.98 13.80
C ASP A 43 -2.78 7.58 12.31
N VAL A 44 -1.58 7.60 11.73
CA VAL A 44 -1.33 7.21 10.34
C VAL A 44 -0.17 6.22 10.31
N SER A 45 -0.39 5.05 9.73
CA SER A 45 0.67 4.06 9.53
C SER A 45 1.77 4.62 8.63
N PRO A 46 3.04 4.18 8.78
CA PRO A 46 4.09 4.56 7.83
C PRO A 46 3.71 4.22 6.40
N GLU A 47 4.19 5.04 5.46
CA GLU A 47 4.08 4.72 4.05
C GLU A 47 4.86 3.44 3.72
N ILE A 48 4.25 2.58 2.93
CA ILE A 48 4.83 1.34 2.43
C ILE A 48 4.59 1.23 0.92
N PRO A 49 5.46 0.53 0.17
CA PRO A 49 5.18 0.21 -1.22
C PRO A 49 3.84 -0.52 -1.34
N TYR A 50 2.97 -0.02 -2.22
CA TYR A 50 1.63 -0.55 -2.41
C TYR A 50 1.65 -2.00 -2.94
N ASP A 51 2.46 -2.23 -3.97
CA ASP A 51 2.73 -3.56 -4.53
C ASP A 51 4.23 -3.79 -4.70
N ILE A 52 4.66 -5.04 -4.57
CA ILE A 52 6.06 -5.44 -4.73
C ILE A 52 6.14 -6.63 -5.67
N LEU A 53 6.83 -6.44 -6.80
CA LEU A 53 7.16 -7.54 -7.70
C LEU A 53 8.34 -8.34 -7.13
N VAL A 54 8.09 -9.61 -6.81
CA VAL A 54 9.09 -10.53 -6.30
C VAL A 54 9.30 -11.69 -7.26
N TYR A 55 10.51 -12.22 -7.29
CA TYR A 55 10.83 -13.47 -7.97
C TYR A 55 11.26 -14.54 -6.96
N PRO A 56 11.06 -15.84 -7.26
CA PRO A 56 11.55 -16.91 -6.42
C PRO A 56 13.06 -16.83 -6.18
N GLN A 57 13.52 -17.24 -5.00
CA GLN A 57 14.96 -17.27 -4.68
C GLN A 57 15.76 -18.23 -5.56
N THR A 58 15.09 -19.14 -6.28
CA THR A 58 15.70 -20.07 -7.24
C THR A 58 16.09 -19.42 -8.57
N VAL A 59 15.59 -18.21 -8.88
CA VAL A 59 15.94 -17.51 -10.12
C VAL A 59 17.43 -17.12 -10.07
N PRO A 60 18.27 -17.49 -11.06
CA PRO A 60 19.70 -17.17 -11.03
C PRO A 60 19.99 -15.66 -11.08
N LEU A 61 21.07 -15.22 -10.42
CA LEU A 61 21.42 -13.80 -10.34
C LEU A 61 21.62 -13.14 -11.72
N ASN A 62 22.23 -13.87 -12.65
CA ASN A 62 22.43 -13.42 -14.03
C ASN A 62 21.13 -13.28 -14.84
N VAL A 63 20.00 -13.77 -14.32
CA VAL A 63 18.66 -13.59 -14.90
C VAL A 63 17.91 -12.45 -14.21
N ARG A 64 18.06 -12.29 -12.89
CA ARG A 64 17.38 -11.24 -12.11
C ARG A 64 17.70 -9.83 -12.59
N ILE A 65 18.97 -9.54 -12.83
CA ILE A 65 19.41 -8.19 -13.24
C ILE A 65 18.80 -7.81 -14.60
N PRO A 66 18.94 -8.61 -15.68
CA PRO A 66 18.28 -8.32 -16.95
C PRO A 66 16.76 -8.23 -16.85
N LEU A 67 16.14 -9.06 -16.00
CA LEU A 67 14.68 -9.03 -15.82
C LEU A 67 14.22 -7.69 -15.21
N ASN A 68 14.90 -7.21 -14.17
CA ASN A 68 14.60 -5.91 -13.58
C ASN A 68 14.81 -4.78 -14.58
N ASP A 69 15.89 -4.83 -15.37
CA ASP A 69 16.13 -3.84 -16.44
C ASP A 69 15.03 -3.85 -17.50
N ALA A 70 14.56 -5.04 -17.91
CA ALA A 70 13.48 -5.18 -18.89
C ALA A 70 12.17 -4.58 -18.40
N PHE A 71 11.76 -4.85 -17.15
CA PHE A 71 10.54 -4.25 -16.58
C PHE A 71 10.63 -2.72 -16.50
N MET A 72 11.78 -2.17 -16.11
CA MET A 72 11.97 -0.71 -16.09
C MET A 72 11.92 -0.09 -17.49
N GLN A 73 12.46 -0.77 -18.51
CA GLN A 73 12.38 -0.31 -19.90
C GLN A 73 10.93 -0.33 -20.41
N ILE A 74 10.18 -1.40 -20.13
CA ILE A 74 8.75 -1.52 -20.50
C ILE A 74 7.95 -0.39 -19.84
N ALA A 75 8.21 -0.11 -18.56
CA ALA A 75 7.52 0.97 -17.82
C ALA A 75 7.86 2.37 -18.37
N ALA A 76 9.08 2.59 -18.87
CA ALA A 76 9.48 3.87 -19.46
C ALA A 76 8.87 4.12 -20.85
N GLU A 77 8.50 3.07 -21.58
CA GLU A 77 7.94 3.17 -22.93
C GLU A 77 6.40 3.27 -22.89
N ARG A 78 5.83 4.43 -23.24
CA ARG A 78 4.37 4.70 -23.14
C ARG A 78 3.46 3.63 -23.73
N ARG A 79 3.86 3.02 -24.86
CA ARG A 79 3.06 1.98 -25.52
C ARG A 79 3.04 0.68 -24.72
N SER A 80 4.18 0.34 -24.12
CA SER A 80 4.42 -0.91 -23.39
C SER A 80 3.97 -0.78 -21.92
N ALA A 81 4.03 0.42 -21.34
CA ALA A 81 3.52 0.73 -20.01
C ALA A 81 2.04 0.42 -19.85
N ARG A 82 1.22 0.60 -20.91
CA ARG A 82 -0.21 0.24 -20.88
C ARG A 82 -0.43 -1.25 -20.64
N THR A 83 0.47 -2.12 -21.11
CA THR A 83 0.39 -3.56 -20.83
C THR A 83 0.67 -3.85 -19.37
N LEU A 84 1.60 -3.12 -18.74
CA LEU A 84 1.84 -3.23 -17.30
C LEU A 84 0.62 -2.76 -16.51
N ALA A 85 -0.02 -1.65 -16.88
CA ALA A 85 -1.24 -1.20 -16.24
C ALA A 85 -2.36 -2.25 -16.32
N ILE A 86 -2.51 -2.97 -17.44
CA ILE A 86 -3.52 -4.04 -17.57
C ILE A 86 -3.22 -5.24 -16.67
N ILE A 87 -1.94 -5.60 -16.49
CA ILE A 87 -1.54 -6.81 -15.77
C ILE A 87 -1.41 -6.55 -14.27
N LEU A 88 -0.89 -5.38 -13.91
CA LEU A 88 -0.51 -5.03 -12.55
C LEU A 88 -1.48 -4.05 -11.89
N ASP A 89 -2.37 -3.42 -12.67
CA ASP A 89 -3.20 -2.30 -12.21
C ASP A 89 -2.37 -1.12 -11.66
N GLN A 90 -1.16 -0.94 -12.22
CA GLN A 90 -0.20 0.09 -11.83
C GLN A 90 0.26 0.92 -13.04
N ASP A 91 0.30 2.24 -12.87
CA ASP A 91 0.73 3.18 -13.92
C ASP A 91 2.25 3.41 -13.95
N ARG A 92 2.95 3.01 -12.90
CA ARG A 92 4.39 3.22 -12.75
C ARG A 92 5.04 2.06 -12.02
N LEU A 93 6.25 1.73 -12.47
CA LEU A 93 7.18 0.86 -11.73
C LEU A 93 8.40 1.67 -11.33
N GLU A 94 8.89 1.41 -10.12
CA GLU A 94 10.12 2.00 -9.59
C GLU A 94 11.04 0.91 -9.08
N ARG A 95 12.34 1.18 -9.12
CA ARG A 95 13.31 0.30 -8.48
C ARG A 95 13.22 0.51 -6.99
N VAL A 96 12.99 -0.58 -6.28
CA VAL A 96 13.01 -0.58 -4.82
C VAL A 96 14.41 -0.93 -4.30
N ASP A 97 14.81 -0.29 -3.22
CA ASP A 97 15.99 -0.62 -2.44
C ASP A 97 15.61 -0.96 -0.97
N ARG A 98 16.61 -1.29 -0.14
CA ARG A 98 16.34 -1.69 1.25
C ARG A 98 15.84 -0.53 2.13
N SER A 99 16.21 0.70 1.79
CA SER A 99 15.85 1.89 2.55
C SER A 99 14.38 2.26 2.39
N ASP A 100 13.76 1.90 1.26
CA ASP A 100 12.31 2.06 1.03
C ASP A 100 11.46 1.27 2.06
N PHE A 101 12.04 0.25 2.69
CA PHE A 101 11.39 -0.55 3.73
C PHE A 101 11.79 -0.15 5.15
N ALA A 102 12.62 0.88 5.34
CA ALA A 102 13.15 1.22 6.65
C ALA A 102 12.04 1.60 7.65
N ALA A 103 11.09 2.44 7.22
CA ALA A 103 9.97 2.87 8.07
C ALA A 103 9.05 1.69 8.45
N PHE A 104 8.74 0.82 7.50
CA PHE A 104 8.00 -0.41 7.75
C PHE A 104 8.72 -1.33 8.74
N ASN A 105 10.01 -1.57 8.53
CA ASN A 105 10.80 -2.42 9.42
C ASN A 105 10.88 -1.84 10.85
N ALA A 106 11.02 -0.52 10.98
CA ALA A 106 11.00 0.16 12.27
C ALA A 106 9.64 0.01 12.97
N PHE A 107 8.54 0.17 12.23
CA PHE A 107 7.19 -0.04 12.74
C PHE A 107 6.99 -1.49 13.18
N MET A 108 7.34 -2.48 12.34
CA MET A 108 7.23 -3.89 12.68
C MET A 108 8.05 -4.24 13.93
N ALA A 109 9.27 -3.71 14.05
CA ALA A 109 10.10 -3.88 15.25
C ALA A 109 9.44 -3.29 16.51
N SER A 110 8.74 -2.14 16.40
CA SER A 110 8.04 -1.52 17.53
C SER A 110 6.82 -2.30 18.02
N THR A 111 6.22 -3.14 17.17
CA THR A 111 5.08 -3.99 17.58
C THR A 111 5.47 -5.10 18.55
N GLY A 112 6.77 -5.44 18.63
CA GLY A 112 7.28 -6.58 19.40
C GLY A 112 6.91 -7.95 18.81
N LEU A 113 6.29 -7.99 17.63
CA LEU A 113 5.95 -9.22 16.93
C LEU A 113 7.19 -9.81 16.25
N ASN A 114 7.36 -11.13 16.36
CA ASN A 114 8.46 -11.85 15.73
C ASN A 114 8.02 -12.45 14.39
N PHE A 115 8.52 -11.89 13.30
CA PHE A 115 8.22 -12.34 11.94
C PHE A 115 9.32 -13.23 11.34
N ALA A 116 10.24 -13.79 12.14
CA ALA A 116 11.27 -14.72 11.66
C ALA A 116 10.66 -15.93 10.93
N ALA A 117 9.47 -16.38 11.33
CA ALA A 117 8.74 -17.46 10.66
C ALA A 117 8.26 -17.09 9.24
N LEU A 118 8.24 -15.81 8.88
CA LEU A 118 7.89 -15.30 7.55
C LEU A 118 9.12 -14.99 6.68
N GLY A 119 10.34 -15.33 7.14
CA GLY A 119 11.55 -15.28 6.33
C GLY A 119 12.43 -14.04 6.49
N GLN A 120 12.42 -13.38 7.66
CA GLN A 120 13.53 -12.51 8.08
C GLN A 120 14.72 -13.34 8.56
#